data_AF-A0A968VUD9-F1
#
_entry.id   AF-A0A968VUD9-F1
#
_cell.length_a   1.000
_cell.length_b   1.000
_cell.length_c   1.000
_cell.angle_alpha   90.00
_cell.angle_beta   90.00
_cell.angle_gamma   90.00
#
_symmetry.space_group_name_H-M   'P 1'
#
loop_
_entity.id
_entity.type
_entity.pdbx_description
1 polymer ?
#
loop_
_entity_poly.entity_id
_entity_poly.type
_entity_poly.pdbx_seq_one_letter_code
_entity_poly.pdbx_strand_id
1 'polypeptide(L)'
;MEGGRVVVPCMINFAEIRTNVEALVRVLRATLPDTMPSEVTLKRLLAAGLVAVLIDDVDQKNERSMVILSQFIRTFPACRFIFTVQSSIYQEIGADFDLRIDTEFDRVYLERFSRAKMRLLIEKWNGQSADRNTVSALLNKLIEDIVHINLPLTAVNGTIFLMIFEDVGDFRPVNRAVLIEKFVEVLLDKASLANALRATMDYTNKTDYLSQLAQRMVETGEYVLDRLVVTQFTMEYFKHIGIKQAPEAWVEYFVDAKFELREGRISFRYRAFCEFFIAWRMRESSEFRRGLIESERYLAFINEFEYYSGLTRKDVALLSMLSTTLNDYRAIAYKEMGWAPNIQLFDRLSPIYPTTDDYFQRVERSCLSRPYRPGNVIPFWILRYPSI
;
A
#
# COMPACT_ATOMS: atom_id res chain seq x y z
N MET A 1 13.24 -34.14 21.89
CA MET A 1 12.15 -33.59 21.06
C MET A 1 11.41 -32.61 21.93
N GLU A 2 11.76 -31.32 21.84
CA GLU A 2 10.99 -30.26 22.49
C GLU A 2 9.61 -30.22 21.81
N GLY A 3 8.57 -30.59 22.54
CA GLY A 3 7.20 -30.53 22.06
C GLY A 3 6.82 -29.08 21.85
N GLY A 4 6.92 -28.59 20.61
CA GLY A 4 6.47 -27.24 20.26
C GLY A 4 5.01 -27.06 20.68
N ARG A 5 4.75 -26.06 21.52
CA ARG A 5 3.39 -25.69 21.93
C ARG A 5 2.60 -25.33 20.67
N VAL A 6 1.52 -26.08 20.41
CA VAL A 6 0.63 -25.79 19.27
C VAL A 6 -0.14 -24.51 19.58
N VAL A 7 0.00 -23.51 18.73
CA VAL A 7 -0.67 -22.20 18.83
C VAL A 7 -1.51 -22.00 17.58
N VAL A 8 -2.75 -21.56 17.76
CA VAL A 8 -3.68 -21.31 16.65
C VAL A 8 -3.51 -19.86 16.18
N PRO A 9 -3.08 -19.61 14.92
CA PRO A 9 -3.04 -18.25 14.39
C PRO A 9 -4.45 -17.75 14.09
N CYS A 10 -4.77 -16.54 14.53
CA CYS A 10 -6.02 -15.84 14.21
C CYS A 10 -5.65 -14.48 13.65
N MET A 11 -6.03 -14.21 12.40
CA MET A 11 -5.71 -12.96 11.71
C MET A 11 -6.95 -12.11 11.51
N ILE A 12 -6.85 -10.83 11.86
CA ILE A 12 -7.89 -9.84 11.65
C ILE A 12 -7.27 -8.57 11.06
N ASN A 13 -8.07 -7.76 10.37
CA ASN A 13 -7.67 -6.40 10.02
C ASN A 13 -8.03 -5.43 11.16
N PHE A 14 -7.17 -4.44 11.42
CA PHE A 14 -7.37 -3.47 12.49
C PHE A 14 -8.69 -2.67 12.35
N ALA A 15 -9.16 -2.43 11.12
CA ALA A 15 -10.44 -1.74 10.86
C ALA A 15 -11.68 -2.52 11.38
N GLU A 16 -11.53 -3.80 11.74
CA GLU A 16 -12.57 -4.62 12.35
C GLU A 16 -12.70 -4.35 13.86
N ILE A 17 -11.72 -3.68 14.48
CA ILE A 17 -11.76 -3.28 15.90
C ILE A 17 -12.61 -2.02 16.04
N ARG A 18 -13.91 -2.17 16.34
CA ARG A 18 -14.85 -1.04 16.35
C ARG A 18 -15.39 -0.64 17.71
N THR A 19 -15.81 -1.62 18.51
CA THR A 19 -16.74 -1.35 19.63
C THR A 19 -16.10 -1.56 20.99
N ASN A 20 -15.71 -2.79 21.32
CA ASN A 20 -15.16 -3.18 22.62
C ASN A 20 -14.43 -4.53 22.50
N VAL A 21 -13.78 -4.96 23.60
CA VAL A 21 -13.04 -6.22 23.71
C VAL A 21 -13.91 -7.44 23.39
N GLU A 22 -15.18 -7.48 23.82
CA GLU A 22 -16.09 -8.59 23.54
C GLU A 22 -16.45 -8.71 22.06
N ALA A 23 -16.63 -7.57 21.38
CA ALA A 23 -16.80 -7.55 19.93
C ALA A 23 -15.54 -8.05 19.23
N LEU A 24 -14.35 -7.66 19.70
CA LEU A 24 -13.08 -8.16 19.15
C LEU A 24 -12.92 -9.67 19.34
N VAL A 25 -13.31 -10.23 20.49
CA VAL A 25 -13.36 -11.69 20.69
C VAL A 25 -14.30 -12.36 19.67
N ARG A 26 -15.44 -11.74 19.35
CA ARG A 26 -16.36 -12.27 18.33
C ARG A 26 -15.76 -12.22 16.92
N VAL A 27 -15.09 -11.13 16.56
CA VAL A 27 -14.36 -11.02 15.29
C VAL A 27 -13.31 -12.13 15.18
N LEU A 28 -12.49 -12.32 16.22
CA LEU A 28 -11.52 -13.41 16.27
C LEU A 28 -12.16 -14.81 16.23
N ARG A 29 -13.37 -14.99 16.78
CA ARG A 29 -14.07 -16.27 16.70
C ARG A 29 -14.45 -16.62 15.26
N ALA A 30 -14.77 -15.62 14.43
CA ALA A 30 -15.11 -15.80 13.03
C ALA A 30 -13.91 -16.25 12.17
N THR A 31 -12.67 -16.07 12.66
CA THR A 31 -11.46 -16.57 11.98
C THR A 31 -11.19 -18.05 12.26
N LEU A 32 -11.96 -18.68 13.15
CA LEU A 32 -11.80 -20.07 13.55
C LEU A 32 -12.92 -20.94 12.97
N PRO A 33 -12.69 -22.26 12.76
CA PRO A 33 -13.71 -23.17 12.26
C PRO A 33 -15.00 -23.15 13.11
N ASP A 34 -16.15 -23.30 12.45
CA ASP A 34 -17.45 -23.36 13.14
C ASP A 34 -17.52 -24.57 14.09
N THR A 35 -16.91 -25.68 13.69
CA THR A 35 -16.80 -26.90 14.47
C THR A 35 -15.66 -26.83 15.48
N MET A 36 -15.94 -26.25 16.63
CA MET A 36 -15.10 -26.38 17.83
C MET A 36 -15.77 -27.34 18.82
N PRO A 37 -15.02 -28.18 19.55
CA PRO A 37 -15.57 -28.96 20.65
C PRO A 37 -16.33 -28.05 21.61
N SER A 38 -17.52 -28.45 22.05
CA SER A 38 -18.42 -27.64 22.90
C SER A 38 -17.77 -27.17 24.21
N GLU A 39 -16.76 -27.90 24.69
CA GLU A 39 -16.01 -27.60 25.91
C GLU A 39 -14.89 -26.55 25.72
N VAL A 40 -14.50 -26.28 24.46
CA VAL A 40 -13.42 -25.38 24.10
C VAL A 40 -13.98 -24.05 23.61
N THR A 41 -13.81 -23.01 24.42
CA THR A 41 -14.19 -21.63 24.04
C THR A 41 -12.95 -20.82 23.64
N LEU A 42 -13.12 -19.88 22.71
CA LEU A 42 -12.04 -18.98 22.33
C LEU A 42 -11.45 -18.22 23.53
N LYS A 43 -12.28 -17.79 24.49
CA LYS A 43 -11.79 -17.13 25.72
C LYS A 43 -10.86 -18.02 26.53
N ARG A 44 -11.14 -19.33 26.62
CA ARG A 44 -10.24 -20.29 27.28
C ARG A 44 -8.93 -20.44 26.52
N LEU A 45 -8.97 -20.49 25.19
CA LEU A 45 -7.76 -20.56 24.36
C LEU A 45 -6.90 -19.29 24.49
N LEU A 46 -7.53 -18.11 24.47
CA LEU A 46 -6.87 -16.82 24.67
C LEU A 46 -6.24 -16.73 26.07
N ALA A 47 -7.00 -17.05 27.12
CA ALA A 47 -6.50 -17.05 28.49
C ALA A 47 -5.35 -18.05 28.70
N ALA A 48 -5.40 -19.19 28.01
CA ALA A 48 -4.34 -20.19 28.03
C ALA A 48 -3.16 -19.86 27.10
N GLY A 49 -3.14 -18.73 26.39
CA GLY A 49 -2.05 -18.37 25.48
C GLY A 49 -1.87 -19.33 24.30
N LEU A 50 -2.94 -20.01 23.87
CA LEU A 50 -2.93 -20.97 22.76
C LEU A 50 -3.34 -20.33 21.43
N VAL A 51 -3.45 -19.00 21.39
CA VAL A 51 -3.78 -18.22 20.20
C VAL A 51 -2.67 -17.22 19.93
N ALA A 52 -2.23 -17.16 18.66
CA ALA A 52 -1.39 -16.09 18.14
C ALA A 52 -2.30 -15.11 17.40
N VAL A 53 -2.42 -13.90 17.92
CA VAL A 53 -3.28 -12.86 17.38
C VAL A 53 -2.47 -12.01 16.41
N LEU A 54 -2.83 -12.10 15.13
CA LEU A 54 -2.23 -11.35 14.03
C LEU A 54 -3.17 -10.20 13.69
N ILE A 55 -2.70 -8.96 13.80
CA ILE A 55 -3.51 -7.77 13.48
C ILE A 55 -2.82 -7.04 12.33
N ASP A 56 -3.51 -7.02 11.20
CA ASP A 56 -3.02 -6.40 9.98
C ASP A 56 -3.47 -4.94 9.88
N ASP A 57 -2.61 -4.08 9.35
CA ASP A 57 -2.82 -2.69 9.01
C ASP A 57 -3.24 -1.80 10.20
N VAL A 58 -2.48 -1.87 11.30
CA VAL A 58 -2.75 -1.07 12.49
C VAL A 58 -2.56 0.43 12.21
N ASP A 59 -3.64 1.19 12.40
CA ASP A 59 -3.68 2.65 12.27
C ASP A 59 -3.67 3.33 13.65
N GLN A 60 -2.52 3.91 13.99
CA GLN A 60 -2.31 4.64 15.25
C GLN A 60 -3.18 5.89 15.39
N LYS A 61 -3.66 6.46 14.29
CA LYS A 61 -4.50 7.66 14.32
C LYS A 61 -5.89 7.37 14.84
N ASN A 62 -6.32 6.10 14.79
CA ASN A 62 -7.61 5.68 15.32
C ASN A 62 -7.51 5.36 16.83
N GLU A 63 -7.56 6.43 17.64
CA GLU A 63 -7.41 6.34 19.10
C GLU A 63 -8.42 5.39 19.76
N ARG A 64 -9.66 5.37 19.26
CA ARG A 64 -10.71 4.50 19.79
C ARG A 64 -10.36 3.03 19.64
N SER A 65 -9.95 2.61 18.44
CA SER A 65 -9.57 1.22 18.18
C SER A 65 -8.29 0.85 18.92
N MET A 66 -7.34 1.78 19.07
CA MET A 66 -6.12 1.58 19.87
C MET A 66 -6.40 1.35 21.36
N VAL A 67 -7.36 2.08 21.96
CA VAL A 67 -7.77 1.85 23.36
C VAL A 67 -8.34 0.43 23.55
N ILE A 68 -9.19 -0.01 22.62
CA ILE A 68 -9.78 -1.36 22.66
C ILE A 68 -8.68 -2.42 22.52
N LEU A 69 -7.73 -2.21 21.60
CA LEU A 69 -6.60 -3.11 21.40
C LEU A 69 -5.72 -3.21 22.64
N SER A 70 -5.37 -2.07 23.25
CA SER A 70 -4.60 -2.02 24.50
C SER A 70 -5.31 -2.78 25.63
N GLN A 71 -6.64 -2.59 25.78
CA GLN A 71 -7.43 -3.33 26.75
C GLN A 71 -7.44 -4.85 26.46
N PHE A 72 -7.54 -5.24 25.19
CA PHE A 72 -7.52 -6.65 24.77
C PHE A 72 -6.20 -7.34 25.12
N ILE A 73 -5.07 -6.69 24.85
CA ILE A 73 -3.72 -7.20 25.17
C ILE A 73 -3.58 -7.41 26.69
N ARG A 74 -4.02 -6.44 27.51
CA ARG A 74 -4.02 -6.57 28.97
C ARG A 74 -4.93 -7.69 29.48
N THR A 75 -6.03 -7.95 28.79
CA THR A 75 -6.99 -9.00 29.17
C THR A 75 -6.43 -10.39 28.87
N PHE A 76 -5.65 -10.55 27.80
CA PHE A 76 -5.09 -11.83 27.37
C PHE A 76 -3.56 -11.77 27.20
N PRO A 77 -2.80 -11.49 28.28
CA PRO A 77 -1.35 -11.25 28.19
C PRO A 77 -0.55 -12.51 27.85
N ALA A 78 -1.15 -13.70 28.02
CA ALA A 78 -0.52 -14.98 27.67
C ALA A 78 -0.47 -15.23 26.15
N CYS A 79 -1.24 -14.49 25.35
CA CYS A 79 -1.24 -14.60 23.90
C CYS A 79 -0.01 -13.96 23.27
N ARG A 80 0.41 -14.49 22.12
CA ARG A 80 1.37 -13.81 21.25
C ARG A 80 0.63 -12.85 20.34
N PHE A 81 1.11 -11.61 20.31
CA PHE A 81 0.58 -10.55 19.44
C PHE A 81 1.60 -10.21 18.35
N ILE A 82 1.14 -10.11 17.10
CA ILE A 82 1.94 -9.69 15.95
C ILE A 82 1.13 -8.64 15.20
N PHE A 83 1.74 -7.48 14.95
CA PHE A 83 1.08 -6.37 14.26
C PHE A 83 1.83 -6.02 12.99
N THR A 84 1.08 -5.59 11.98
CA THR A 84 1.64 -4.92 10.80
C THR A 84 1.26 -3.45 10.90
N VAL A 85 2.21 -2.56 10.62
CA VAL A 85 1.99 -1.11 10.68
C VAL A 85 2.70 -0.48 9.48
N GLN A 86 2.09 0.53 8.87
CA GLN A 86 2.76 1.31 7.84
C GLN A 86 3.88 2.16 8.46
N SER A 87 5.10 2.03 7.93
CA SER A 87 6.23 2.89 8.34
C SER A 87 5.92 4.34 7.98
N SER A 88 6.23 5.27 8.88
CA SER A 88 6.34 6.69 8.51
C SER A 88 7.80 7.06 8.28
N ILE A 89 8.04 8.08 7.45
CA ILE A 89 9.38 8.67 7.21
C ILE A 89 10.08 9.02 8.54
N TYR A 90 9.32 9.45 9.55
CA TYR A 90 9.86 9.76 10.88
C TYR A 90 10.49 8.55 11.56
N GLN A 91 9.91 7.36 11.39
CA GLN A 91 10.45 6.11 11.94
C GLN A 91 11.73 5.67 11.20
N GLU A 92 11.82 5.96 9.89
CA GLU A 92 13.01 5.68 9.10
C GLU A 92 14.21 6.53 9.53
N ILE A 93 13.97 7.77 9.98
CA ILE A 93 15.02 8.67 10.51
C ILE A 93 15.26 8.53 12.02
N GLY A 94 14.68 7.51 12.66
CA GLY A 94 14.94 7.15 14.05
C GLY A 94 14.08 7.86 15.09
N ALA A 95 12.97 8.49 14.70
CA ALA A 95 11.98 8.95 15.67
C ALA A 95 11.39 7.75 16.42
N ASP A 96 11.17 7.93 17.73
CA ASP A 96 10.65 6.84 18.55
C ASP A 96 9.19 6.52 18.16
N PHE A 97 8.90 5.23 18.16
CA PHE A 97 7.60 4.71 17.80
C PHE A 97 6.85 4.32 19.06
N ASP A 98 5.90 5.15 19.44
CA ASP A 98 5.02 4.88 20.58
C ASP A 98 3.67 4.38 20.06
N LEU A 99 3.43 3.06 20.16
CA LEU A 99 2.10 2.49 19.88
C LEU A 99 1.04 2.98 20.89
N ARG A 100 1.43 3.74 21.93
CA ARG A 100 0.58 4.11 23.06
C ARG A 100 -0.08 2.88 23.70
N ILE A 101 0.64 1.75 23.64
CA ILE A 101 0.30 0.51 24.31
C ILE A 101 1.35 0.35 25.41
N ASP A 102 0.93 0.18 26.66
CA ASP A 102 1.81 0.00 27.83
C ASP A 102 2.52 -1.38 27.84
N THR A 103 2.96 -1.86 26.68
CA THR A 103 3.64 -3.14 26.51
C THR A 103 4.71 -2.98 25.45
N GLU A 104 5.91 -3.46 25.76
CA GLU A 104 7.04 -3.41 24.83
C GLU A 104 6.86 -4.44 23.71
N PHE A 105 7.20 -4.06 22.48
CA PHE A 105 7.17 -4.92 21.29
C PHE A 105 8.56 -4.99 20.66
N ASP A 106 8.99 -6.18 20.22
CA ASP A 106 10.16 -6.25 19.33
C ASP A 106 9.77 -5.72 17.96
N ARG A 107 10.69 -4.94 17.40
CA ARG A 107 10.53 -4.30 16.10
C ARG A 107 11.29 -5.14 15.07
N VAL A 108 10.56 -5.73 14.14
CA VAL A 108 11.10 -6.40 12.95
C VAL A 108 10.70 -5.57 11.74
N TYR A 109 11.37 -5.74 10.61
CA TYR A 109 11.00 -4.97 9.44
C TYR A 109 11.23 -5.73 8.14
N LEU A 110 10.35 -5.48 7.17
CA LEU A 110 10.47 -5.98 5.81
C LEU A 110 11.51 -5.14 5.08
N GLU A 111 12.63 -5.79 4.80
CA GLU A 111 13.68 -5.22 3.97
C GLU A 111 13.33 -5.30 2.48
N ARG A 112 13.99 -4.43 1.72
CA ARG A 112 14.03 -4.51 0.26
C ARG A 112 14.55 -5.88 -0.18
N PHE A 113 14.08 -6.33 -1.34
CA PHE A 113 14.61 -7.52 -1.98
C PHE A 113 16.06 -7.28 -2.40
N SER A 114 16.92 -8.25 -2.10
CA SER A 114 18.23 -8.34 -2.73
C SER A 114 18.07 -8.81 -4.18
N ARG A 115 19.13 -8.62 -4.99
CA ARG A 115 19.20 -9.16 -6.35
C ARG A 115 18.96 -10.68 -6.39
N ALA A 116 19.41 -11.41 -5.37
CA ALA A 116 19.14 -12.85 -5.23
C ALA A 116 17.65 -13.16 -4.99
N LYS A 117 16.98 -12.42 -4.08
CA LYS A 117 15.54 -12.58 -3.84
C LYS A 117 14.71 -12.20 -5.08
N MET A 118 15.14 -11.17 -5.81
CA MET A 118 14.50 -10.79 -7.07
C MET A 118 14.67 -11.86 -8.15
N ARG A 119 15.87 -12.47 -8.27
CA ARG A 119 16.08 -13.62 -9.15
C ARG A 119 15.12 -14.76 -8.83
N LEU A 120 14.99 -15.12 -7.55
CA LEU A 120 14.06 -16.16 -7.11
C LEU A 120 12.60 -15.84 -7.46
N LEU A 121 12.20 -14.57 -7.42
CA LEU A 121 10.87 -14.15 -7.87
C LEU A 121 10.69 -14.42 -9.37
N ILE A 122 11.66 -14.04 -10.19
CA ILE A 122 11.63 -14.22 -11.65
C ILE A 122 11.61 -15.71 -12.02
N GLU A 123 12.42 -16.54 -11.35
CA GLU A 123 12.46 -17.99 -11.56
C GLU A 123 11.11 -18.64 -11.22
N LYS A 124 10.48 -18.23 -10.11
CA LYS A 124 9.14 -18.70 -9.75
C LYS A 124 8.07 -18.24 -10.74
N TRP A 125 8.22 -17.04 -11.29
CA TRP A 125 7.29 -16.47 -12.26
C TRP A 125 7.33 -17.21 -13.60
N ASN A 126 8.53 -17.42 -14.16
CA ASN A 126 8.72 -18.06 -15.46
C ASN A 126 8.65 -19.61 -15.41
N GLY A 127 8.57 -20.19 -14.21
CA GLY A 127 8.61 -21.63 -13.98
C GLY A 127 10.04 -22.18 -13.91
N GLN A 128 10.18 -23.36 -13.28
CA GLN A 128 11.48 -23.98 -12.98
C GLN A 128 12.30 -24.38 -14.23
N SER A 129 11.69 -24.38 -15.42
CA SER A 129 12.32 -24.71 -16.70
C SER A 129 12.83 -23.49 -17.48
N ALA A 130 12.76 -22.28 -16.91
CA ALA A 130 13.22 -21.08 -17.59
C ALA A 130 14.75 -21.09 -17.82
N ASP A 131 15.16 -20.69 -19.02
CA ASP A 131 16.58 -20.58 -19.39
C ASP A 131 17.30 -19.53 -18.51
N ARG A 132 18.51 -19.88 -18.02
CA ARG A 132 19.28 -19.03 -17.10
C ARG A 132 19.70 -17.70 -17.73
N ASN A 133 19.98 -17.68 -19.03
CA ASN A 133 20.36 -16.45 -19.72
C ASN A 133 19.16 -15.50 -19.79
N THR A 134 17.99 -16.04 -20.10
CA THR A 134 16.72 -15.31 -20.10
C THR A 134 16.39 -14.72 -18.73
N VAL A 135 16.50 -15.51 -17.64
CA VAL A 135 16.30 -15.02 -16.27
C VAL A 135 17.30 -13.91 -15.93
N SER A 136 18.56 -14.05 -16.32
CA SER A 136 19.60 -13.06 -16.01
C SER A 136 19.41 -11.75 -16.78
N ALA A 137 19.02 -11.82 -18.05
CA ALA A 137 18.71 -10.65 -18.87
C ALA A 137 17.50 -9.88 -18.31
N LEU A 138 16.44 -10.60 -17.95
CA LEU A 138 15.23 -10.02 -17.35
C LEU A 138 15.51 -9.38 -15.99
N LEU A 139 16.32 -10.04 -15.16
CA LEU A 139 16.75 -9.50 -13.87
C LEU A 139 17.53 -8.20 -14.02
N ASN A 140 18.46 -8.13 -14.98
CA ASN A 140 19.24 -6.91 -15.24
C ASN A 140 18.32 -5.78 -15.68
N LYS A 141 17.48 -6.03 -16.69
CA LYS A 141 16.52 -5.04 -17.19
C LYS A 141 15.62 -4.52 -16.07
N LEU A 142 14.99 -5.43 -15.32
CA LEU A 142 14.08 -5.09 -14.22
C LEU A 142 14.76 -4.22 -13.15
N ILE A 143 15.99 -4.58 -12.77
CA ILE A 143 16.75 -3.83 -11.78
C ILE A 143 17.14 -2.44 -12.32
N GLU A 144 17.63 -2.36 -13.56
CA GLU A 144 17.97 -1.10 -14.22
C GLU A 144 16.76 -0.16 -14.27
N ASP A 145 15.61 -0.67 -14.69
CA ASP A 145 14.39 0.13 -14.80
C ASP A 145 13.87 0.58 -13.43
N ILE A 146 13.89 -0.29 -12.41
CA ILE A 146 13.51 0.06 -11.02
C ILE A 146 14.41 1.18 -10.48
N VAL A 147 15.72 1.07 -10.68
CA VAL A 147 16.67 2.09 -10.20
C VAL A 147 16.52 3.38 -10.98
N HIS A 148 16.32 3.31 -12.30
CA HIS A 148 16.15 4.49 -13.16
C HIS A 148 14.99 5.39 -12.71
N ILE A 149 13.87 4.81 -12.29
CA ILE A 149 12.71 5.56 -11.79
C ILE A 149 12.68 5.69 -10.25
N ASN A 150 13.80 5.40 -9.58
CA ASN A 150 13.98 5.51 -8.13
C ASN A 150 12.94 4.72 -7.30
N LEU A 151 12.58 3.51 -7.74
CA LEU A 151 11.73 2.61 -6.98
C LEU A 151 12.56 1.70 -6.07
N PRO A 152 12.03 1.30 -4.89
CA PRO A 152 12.66 0.27 -4.08
C PRO A 152 12.51 -1.09 -4.75
N LEU A 153 13.54 -1.93 -4.62
CA LEU A 153 13.47 -3.34 -5.02
C LEU A 153 12.55 -4.07 -4.03
N THR A 154 11.32 -4.32 -4.42
CA THR A 154 10.32 -5.04 -3.62
C THR A 154 9.67 -6.12 -4.45
N ALA A 155 9.06 -7.12 -3.79
CA ALA A 155 8.28 -8.15 -4.47
C ALA A 155 7.20 -7.52 -5.38
N VAL A 156 6.48 -6.52 -4.84
CA VAL A 156 5.39 -5.84 -5.53
C VAL A 156 5.89 -5.16 -6.81
N ASN A 157 6.94 -4.34 -6.72
CA ASN A 157 7.50 -3.67 -7.90
C ASN A 157 8.03 -4.69 -8.92
N GLY A 158 8.70 -5.74 -8.44
CA GLY A 158 9.17 -6.83 -9.31
C GLY A 158 8.02 -7.49 -10.08
N THR A 159 6.92 -7.81 -9.39
CA THR A 159 5.72 -8.40 -10.01
C THR A 159 5.05 -7.47 -11.02
N ILE A 160 4.97 -6.16 -10.75
CA ILE A 160 4.43 -5.17 -11.69
C ILE A 160 5.24 -5.19 -13.00
N PHE A 161 6.57 -5.10 -12.90
CA PHE A 161 7.44 -5.14 -14.08
C PHE A 161 7.32 -6.45 -14.85
N LEU A 162 7.30 -7.60 -14.16
CA LEU A 162 7.14 -8.90 -14.81
C LEU A 162 5.82 -8.99 -15.56
N MET A 163 4.72 -8.53 -14.95
CA MET A 163 3.41 -8.53 -15.60
C MET A 163 3.37 -7.64 -16.85
N ILE A 164 4.06 -6.48 -16.81
CA ILE A 164 4.17 -5.61 -17.98
C ILE A 164 5.05 -6.24 -19.05
N PHE A 165 6.19 -6.84 -18.69
CA PHE A 165 7.11 -7.43 -19.66
C PHE A 165 6.53 -8.64 -20.41
N GLU A 166 5.60 -9.38 -19.79
CA GLU A 166 4.84 -10.41 -20.48
C GLU A 166 3.99 -9.87 -21.62
N ASP A 167 3.45 -8.66 -21.46
CA ASP A 167 2.53 -8.04 -22.40
C ASP A 167 3.27 -7.14 -23.41
N VAL A 168 4.23 -6.36 -22.92
CA VAL A 168 5.04 -5.39 -23.67
C VAL A 168 6.51 -5.56 -23.29
N GLY A 169 7.18 -6.48 -24.01
CA GLY A 169 8.55 -6.92 -23.71
C GLY A 169 9.64 -5.83 -23.70
N ASP A 170 9.45 -4.71 -24.41
CA ASP A 170 10.42 -3.59 -24.47
C ASP A 170 9.96 -2.34 -23.69
N PHE A 171 9.00 -2.48 -22.78
CA PHE A 171 8.59 -1.34 -21.95
C PHE A 171 9.75 -0.84 -21.09
N ARG A 172 9.93 0.49 -21.04
CA ARG A 172 10.83 1.21 -20.13
C ARG A 172 10.12 2.44 -19.57
N PRO A 173 9.82 2.49 -18.27
CA PRO A 173 9.13 3.63 -17.68
C PRO A 173 10.06 4.83 -17.54
N VAL A 174 9.57 6.01 -17.89
CA VAL A 174 10.28 7.27 -17.66
C VAL A 174 10.10 7.79 -16.23
N ASN A 175 9.03 7.39 -15.54
CA ASN A 175 8.75 7.72 -14.15
C ASN A 175 7.77 6.71 -13.53
N ARG A 176 7.49 6.85 -12.22
CA ARG A 176 6.57 5.98 -11.47
C ARG A 176 5.13 6.02 -12.02
N ALA A 177 4.65 7.18 -12.48
CA ALA A 177 3.30 7.31 -13.01
C ALA A 177 3.09 6.51 -14.30
N VAL A 178 4.06 6.56 -15.22
CA VAL A 178 4.03 5.79 -16.47
C VAL A 178 4.11 4.29 -16.22
N LEU A 179 4.87 3.84 -15.21
CA LEU A 179 4.86 2.44 -14.79
C LEU A 179 3.46 1.99 -14.36
N ILE A 180 2.82 2.76 -13.48
CA ILE A 180 1.49 2.41 -12.96
C ILE A 180 0.42 2.54 -14.03
N GLU A 181 0.49 3.54 -14.91
CA GLU A 181 -0.40 3.67 -16.07
C GLU A 181 -0.34 2.42 -16.95
N LYS A 182 0.87 1.98 -17.33
CA LYS A 182 1.02 0.77 -18.13
C LYS A 182 0.54 -0.48 -17.39
N PHE A 183 0.81 -0.57 -16.09
CA PHE A 183 0.30 -1.66 -15.26
C PHE A 183 -1.25 -1.70 -15.22
N VAL A 184 -1.89 -0.53 -15.12
CA VAL A 184 -3.36 -0.37 -15.19
C VAL A 184 -3.88 -0.81 -16.56
N GLU A 185 -3.24 -0.38 -17.65
CA GLU A 185 -3.61 -0.77 -19.02
C GLU A 185 -3.55 -2.29 -19.21
N VAL A 186 -2.41 -2.92 -18.89
CA VAL A 186 -2.23 -4.39 -18.98
C VAL A 186 -3.30 -5.12 -18.16
N LEU A 187 -3.60 -4.61 -16.97
CA LEU A 187 -4.61 -5.20 -16.12
C LEU A 187 -6.01 -5.04 -16.74
N LEU A 188 -6.38 -3.87 -17.23
CA LEU A 188 -7.69 -3.60 -17.84
C LEU A 188 -7.89 -4.36 -19.15
N ASP A 189 -6.82 -4.69 -19.87
CA ASP A 189 -6.87 -5.47 -21.10
C ASP A 189 -6.98 -6.97 -20.83
N LYS A 190 -6.20 -7.53 -19.90
CA LYS A 190 -6.31 -8.95 -19.50
C LYS A 190 -7.70 -9.32 -18.95
N ALA A 191 -8.41 -8.34 -18.39
CA ALA A 191 -9.80 -8.51 -17.91
C ALA A 191 -10.84 -8.63 -19.03
N SER A 192 -10.50 -8.26 -20.26
CA SER A 192 -11.43 -8.12 -21.39
C SER A 192 -11.85 -9.45 -22.07
N LEU A 193 -11.69 -10.61 -21.42
CA LEU A 193 -11.98 -11.92 -21.99
C LEU A 193 -13.48 -12.16 -22.32
N ALA A 194 -14.40 -11.35 -21.78
CA ALA A 194 -15.81 -11.38 -22.16
C ALA A 194 -16.07 -10.59 -23.47
N ASN A 195 -16.07 -11.30 -24.60
CA ASN A 195 -16.19 -10.75 -25.97
C ASN A 195 -17.44 -9.85 -26.21
N ALA A 196 -18.51 -9.95 -25.42
CA ALA A 196 -19.76 -9.21 -25.64
C ALA A 196 -19.67 -7.71 -25.25
N LEU A 197 -18.69 -7.33 -24.43
CA LEU A 197 -18.60 -6.00 -23.85
C LEU A 197 -17.59 -5.08 -24.57
N ARG A 198 -16.72 -5.60 -25.46
CA ARG A 198 -15.65 -4.80 -26.09
C ARG A 198 -16.11 -3.64 -26.98
N ALA A 199 -17.28 -3.73 -27.61
CA ALA A 199 -17.71 -2.75 -28.61
C ALA A 199 -18.08 -1.37 -28.03
N THR A 200 -18.31 -1.25 -26.71
CA THR A 200 -18.70 0.01 -26.05
C THR A 200 -17.72 0.43 -24.94
N MET A 201 -16.68 -0.37 -24.68
CA MET A 201 -15.87 -0.29 -23.47
C MET A 201 -14.38 -0.15 -23.80
N ASP A 202 -14.02 0.98 -24.39
CA ASP A 202 -12.63 1.33 -24.62
C ASP A 202 -11.92 1.71 -23.31
N TYR A 203 -10.59 1.82 -23.38
CA TYR A 203 -9.76 2.20 -22.25
C TYR A 203 -10.14 3.59 -21.70
N THR A 204 -10.55 4.51 -22.57
CA THR A 204 -10.96 5.87 -22.21
C THR A 204 -12.18 5.87 -21.29
N ASN A 205 -13.25 5.17 -21.65
CA ASN A 205 -14.46 5.09 -20.82
C ASN A 205 -14.18 4.40 -19.49
N LYS A 206 -13.33 3.36 -19.47
CA LYS A 206 -12.94 2.68 -18.23
C LYS A 206 -12.16 3.61 -17.30
N THR A 207 -11.17 4.34 -17.83
CA THR A 207 -10.34 5.24 -17.02
C THR A 207 -11.14 6.44 -16.51
N ASP A 208 -12.01 7.02 -17.34
CA ASP A 208 -12.92 8.09 -16.92
C ASP A 208 -13.85 7.62 -15.78
N TYR A 209 -14.55 6.49 -15.95
CA TYR A 209 -15.41 5.90 -14.92
C TYR A 209 -14.67 5.69 -13.59
N LEU A 210 -13.50 5.03 -13.63
CA LEU A 210 -12.72 4.73 -12.44
C LEU A 210 -12.20 6.00 -11.76
N SER A 211 -11.83 7.03 -12.54
CA SER A 211 -11.40 8.32 -12.00
C SER A 211 -12.52 9.08 -11.30
N GLN A 212 -13.75 9.00 -11.82
CA GLN A 212 -14.92 9.62 -11.18
C GLN A 212 -15.35 8.85 -9.91
N LEU A 213 -15.27 7.51 -9.93
CA LEU A 213 -15.50 6.71 -8.73
C LEU A 213 -14.46 7.01 -7.63
N ALA A 214 -13.19 7.19 -8.01
CA ALA A 214 -12.14 7.57 -7.08
C ALA A 214 -12.37 8.97 -6.48
N GLN A 215 -12.84 9.94 -7.29
CA GLN A 215 -13.28 11.25 -6.75
C GLN A 215 -14.41 11.07 -5.72
N ARG A 216 -15.41 10.23 -6.02
CA ARG A 216 -16.51 9.97 -5.08
C ARG A 216 -16.01 9.44 -3.73
N MET A 217 -15.05 8.50 -3.74
CA MET A 217 -14.41 7.98 -2.51
C MET A 217 -13.68 9.09 -1.72
N VAL A 218 -13.03 10.02 -2.41
CA VAL A 218 -12.31 11.15 -1.78
C VAL A 218 -13.25 12.18 -1.17
N GLU A 219 -14.39 12.44 -1.81
CA GLU A 219 -15.42 13.37 -1.34
C GLU A 219 -16.19 12.82 -0.13
N THR A 220 -16.48 11.52 -0.11
CA THR A 220 -17.11 10.87 1.05
C THR A 220 -16.12 10.58 2.18
N GLY A 221 -14.82 10.52 1.87
CA GLY A 221 -13.80 10.01 2.79
C GLY A 221 -13.87 8.50 2.99
N GLU A 222 -14.66 7.79 2.17
CA GLU A 222 -14.87 6.35 2.23
C GLU A 222 -14.24 5.66 1.01
N TYR A 223 -13.10 5.01 1.21
CA TYR A 223 -12.40 4.24 0.16
C TYR A 223 -12.92 2.81 -0.02
N VAL A 224 -13.95 2.45 0.73
CA VAL A 224 -14.64 1.16 0.70
C VAL A 224 -16.13 1.47 0.64
N LEU A 225 -16.75 1.22 -0.50
CA LEU A 225 -18.14 1.59 -0.78
C LEU A 225 -19.05 0.35 -0.72
N ASP A 226 -20.31 0.53 -0.35
CA ASP A 226 -21.30 -0.54 -0.49
C ASP A 226 -21.53 -0.85 -1.97
N ARG A 227 -21.69 -2.13 -2.32
CA ARG A 227 -21.93 -2.55 -3.70
C ARG A 227 -23.17 -1.88 -4.31
N LEU A 228 -24.23 -1.65 -3.53
CA LEU A 228 -25.41 -0.93 -3.99
C LEU A 228 -25.07 0.52 -4.38
N VAL A 229 -24.23 1.19 -3.59
CA VAL A 229 -23.78 2.55 -3.87
C VAL A 229 -22.96 2.60 -5.16
N VAL A 230 -22.08 1.61 -5.38
CA VAL A 230 -21.31 1.52 -6.63
C VAL A 230 -22.25 1.27 -7.81
N THR A 231 -23.22 0.37 -7.70
CA THR A 231 -24.20 0.10 -8.77
C THR A 231 -25.03 1.34 -9.11
N GLN A 232 -25.49 2.10 -8.11
CA GLN A 232 -26.22 3.36 -8.31
C GLN A 232 -25.33 4.40 -9.03
N PHE A 233 -24.09 4.55 -8.60
CA PHE A 233 -23.11 5.41 -9.27
C PHE A 233 -22.92 4.99 -10.74
N THR A 234 -22.79 3.69 -11.02
CA THR A 234 -22.68 3.18 -12.39
C THR A 234 -23.92 3.51 -13.24
N MET A 235 -25.13 3.40 -12.67
CA MET A 235 -26.37 3.77 -13.36
C MET A 235 -26.37 5.24 -13.77
N GLU A 236 -25.99 6.13 -12.85
CA GLU A 236 -25.92 7.58 -13.10
C GLU A 236 -24.89 7.90 -14.17
N TYR A 237 -23.71 7.29 -14.08
CA TYR A 237 -22.65 7.43 -15.07
C TYR A 237 -23.13 7.00 -16.47
N PHE A 238 -23.72 5.80 -16.59
CA PHE A 238 -24.24 5.29 -17.86
C PHE A 238 -25.30 6.19 -18.48
N LYS A 239 -26.20 6.74 -17.66
CA LYS A 239 -27.21 7.70 -18.10
C LYS A 239 -26.57 8.97 -18.65
N HIS A 240 -25.49 9.47 -18.02
CA HIS A 240 -24.79 10.67 -18.45
C HIS A 240 -24.08 10.48 -19.80
N ILE A 241 -23.43 9.34 -20.02
CA ILE A 241 -22.66 9.07 -21.26
C ILE A 241 -23.46 8.32 -22.34
N GLY A 242 -24.73 7.99 -22.08
CA GLY A 242 -25.62 7.34 -23.05
C GLY A 242 -25.39 5.84 -23.27
N ILE A 243 -24.75 5.15 -22.33
CA ILE A 243 -24.57 3.69 -22.38
C ILE A 243 -25.87 2.98 -21.97
N LYS A 244 -26.34 2.04 -22.80
CA LYS A 244 -27.59 1.27 -22.58
C LYS A 244 -27.37 -0.11 -21.95
N GLN A 245 -26.21 -0.36 -21.37
CA GLN A 245 -25.83 -1.65 -20.79
C GLN A 245 -26.31 -1.78 -19.35
N ALA A 246 -26.37 -3.01 -18.84
CA ALA A 246 -26.69 -3.30 -17.45
C ALA A 246 -25.52 -2.85 -16.54
N PRO A 247 -25.76 -1.93 -15.59
CA PRO A 247 -24.75 -1.50 -14.61
C PRO A 247 -24.12 -2.65 -13.83
N GLU A 248 -24.88 -3.70 -13.55
CA GLU A 248 -24.44 -4.85 -12.78
C GLU A 248 -23.31 -5.61 -13.49
N ALA A 249 -23.42 -5.79 -14.81
CA ALA A 249 -22.38 -6.43 -15.60
C ALA A 249 -21.07 -5.63 -15.59
N TRP A 250 -21.16 -4.30 -15.53
CA TRP A 250 -20.01 -3.40 -15.44
C TRP A 250 -19.34 -3.45 -14.07
N VAL A 251 -20.14 -3.47 -13.00
CA VAL A 251 -19.62 -3.66 -11.63
C VAL A 251 -18.94 -5.02 -11.50
N GLU A 252 -19.56 -6.09 -11.99
CA GLU A 252 -18.97 -7.44 -11.92
C GLU A 252 -17.67 -7.53 -12.72
N TYR A 253 -17.63 -6.94 -13.92
CA TYR A 253 -16.39 -6.84 -14.70
C TYR A 253 -15.24 -6.26 -13.87
N PHE A 254 -15.49 -5.18 -13.12
CA PHE A 254 -14.45 -4.61 -12.28
C PHE A 254 -14.20 -5.40 -10.99
N VAL A 255 -15.19 -6.05 -10.38
CA VAL A 255 -15.00 -6.93 -9.23
C VAL A 255 -14.05 -8.09 -9.57
N ASP A 256 -14.29 -8.77 -10.68
CA ASP A 256 -13.43 -9.88 -11.12
C ASP A 256 -12.01 -9.38 -11.38
N ALA A 257 -11.91 -8.22 -12.02
CA ALA A 257 -10.67 -7.76 -12.59
C ALA A 257 -9.79 -6.93 -11.65
N LYS A 258 -10.37 -6.01 -10.86
CA LYS A 258 -9.67 -4.81 -10.33
C LYS A 258 -10.12 -4.34 -8.95
N PHE A 259 -11.35 -4.63 -8.59
CA PHE A 259 -11.87 -4.37 -7.27
C PHE A 259 -11.67 -5.60 -6.38
N GLU A 260 -11.74 -5.33 -5.10
CA GLU A 260 -11.87 -6.33 -4.06
C GLU A 260 -13.31 -6.25 -3.54
N LEU A 261 -13.97 -7.40 -3.47
CA LEU A 261 -15.30 -7.55 -2.89
C LEU A 261 -15.18 -8.31 -1.56
N ARG A 262 -15.50 -7.65 -0.45
CA ARG A 262 -15.58 -8.28 0.88
C ARG A 262 -16.90 -7.92 1.53
N GLU A 263 -17.69 -8.92 1.87
CA GLU A 263 -18.98 -8.75 2.58
C GLU A 263 -19.92 -7.71 1.93
N GLY A 264 -20.01 -7.70 0.60
CA GLY A 264 -20.84 -6.74 -0.14
C GLY A 264 -20.24 -5.34 -0.26
N ARG A 265 -19.01 -5.11 0.21
CA ARG A 265 -18.27 -3.85 0.05
C ARG A 265 -17.20 -3.95 -1.02
N ILE A 266 -17.04 -2.88 -1.77
CA ILE A 266 -16.15 -2.75 -2.93
C ILE A 266 -15.08 -1.71 -2.65
N SER A 267 -13.83 -2.07 -2.91
CA SER A 267 -12.67 -1.16 -2.90
C SER A 267 -11.73 -1.46 -4.05
N PHE A 268 -10.81 -0.55 -4.35
CA PHE A 268 -9.69 -0.87 -5.24
C PHE A 268 -8.84 -1.98 -4.63
N ARG A 269 -8.53 -3.01 -5.41
CA ARG A 269 -7.68 -4.13 -4.96
C ARG A 269 -6.27 -3.68 -4.60
N TYR A 270 -5.77 -2.64 -5.29
CA TYR A 270 -4.46 -2.06 -5.05
C TYR A 270 -4.61 -0.60 -4.63
N ARG A 271 -3.97 -0.19 -3.54
CA ARG A 271 -3.95 1.22 -3.12
C ARG A 271 -3.39 2.14 -4.21
N ALA A 272 -2.29 1.73 -4.85
CA ALA A 272 -1.69 2.47 -5.96
C ALA A 272 -2.65 2.69 -7.15
N PHE A 273 -3.67 1.83 -7.32
CA PHE A 273 -4.71 2.04 -8.34
C PHE A 273 -5.63 3.19 -7.97
N CYS A 274 -6.11 3.19 -6.72
CA CYS A 274 -6.91 4.29 -6.22
C CYS A 274 -6.14 5.61 -6.34
N GLU A 275 -4.90 5.64 -5.86
CA GLU A 275 -4.01 6.82 -5.92
C GLU A 275 -3.81 7.30 -7.37
N PHE A 276 -3.59 6.36 -8.30
CA PHE A 276 -3.47 6.68 -9.73
C PHE A 276 -4.75 7.28 -10.31
N PHE A 277 -5.93 6.74 -10.01
CA PHE A 277 -7.20 7.25 -10.54
C PHE A 277 -7.60 8.60 -9.93
N ILE A 278 -7.22 8.87 -8.67
CA ILE A 278 -7.34 10.22 -8.09
C ILE A 278 -6.44 11.19 -8.86
N ALA A 279 -5.19 10.82 -9.12
CA ALA A 279 -4.26 11.63 -9.91
C ALA A 279 -4.74 11.86 -11.35
N TRP A 280 -5.32 10.83 -11.98
CA TRP A 280 -5.96 10.93 -13.28
C TRP A 280 -7.11 11.94 -13.24
N ARG A 281 -7.96 11.88 -12.21
CA ARG A 281 -9.06 12.84 -12.06
C ARG A 281 -8.56 14.26 -11.80
N MET A 282 -7.46 14.42 -11.07
CA MET A 282 -6.80 15.72 -10.91
C MET A 282 -6.32 16.29 -12.25
N ARG A 283 -5.92 15.45 -13.21
CA ARG A 283 -5.59 15.87 -14.58
C ARG A 283 -6.81 16.38 -15.33
N GLU A 284 -7.89 15.61 -15.32
CA GLU A 284 -9.10 15.92 -16.09
C GLU A 284 -9.93 17.06 -15.48
N SER A 285 -9.95 17.20 -14.15
CA SER A 285 -10.75 18.20 -13.43
C SER A 285 -9.90 19.16 -12.62
N SER A 286 -9.75 20.39 -13.15
CA SER A 286 -9.04 21.47 -12.44
C SER A 286 -9.73 21.88 -11.14
N GLU A 287 -11.05 21.76 -11.05
CA GLU A 287 -11.83 22.05 -9.84
C GLU A 287 -11.53 21.05 -8.74
N PHE A 288 -11.60 19.75 -9.05
CA PHE A 288 -11.25 18.69 -8.10
C PHE A 288 -9.81 18.86 -7.60
N ARG A 289 -8.87 19.15 -8.51
CA ARG A 289 -7.48 19.41 -8.17
C ARG A 289 -7.31 20.60 -7.22
N ARG A 290 -7.96 21.73 -7.50
CA ARG A 290 -7.93 22.92 -6.62
C ARG A 290 -8.48 22.59 -5.24
N GLY A 291 -9.59 21.85 -5.16
CA GLY A 291 -10.16 21.43 -3.88
C GLY A 291 -9.20 20.62 -2.99
N LEU A 292 -8.37 19.75 -3.57
CA LEU A 292 -7.35 18.99 -2.81
C LEU A 292 -6.17 19.83 -2.36
N ILE A 293 -5.83 20.87 -3.12
CA ILE A 293 -4.75 21.79 -2.81
C ILE A 293 -5.16 22.76 -1.68
N GLU A 294 -6.31 23.42 -1.84
CA GLU A 294 -6.75 24.51 -0.96
C GLU A 294 -7.15 24.03 0.44
N SER A 295 -7.52 22.76 0.58
CA SER A 295 -7.99 22.18 1.85
C SER A 295 -6.86 21.73 2.79
N GLU A 296 -5.61 22.07 2.52
CA GLU A 296 -4.39 21.51 3.17
C GLU A 296 -4.29 19.97 3.11
N ARG A 297 -5.22 19.31 2.39
CA ARG A 297 -5.27 17.86 2.23
C ARG A 297 -4.11 17.34 1.38
N TYR A 298 -3.37 18.19 0.68
CA TYR A 298 -2.27 17.74 -0.19
C TYR A 298 -1.23 16.87 0.55
N LEU A 299 -1.03 17.07 1.86
CA LEU A 299 -0.17 16.20 2.68
C LEU A 299 -0.72 14.78 2.88
N ALA A 300 -2.04 14.60 2.75
CA ALA A 300 -2.69 13.30 2.73
C ALA A 300 -2.67 12.62 1.35
N PHE A 301 -2.35 13.37 0.28
CA PHE A 301 -2.41 12.93 -1.12
C PHE A 301 -1.03 12.93 -1.82
N ILE A 302 0.05 12.68 -1.08
CA ILE A 302 1.43 12.81 -1.60
C ILE A 302 1.67 11.92 -2.82
N ASN A 303 1.22 10.66 -2.79
CA ASN A 303 1.40 9.73 -3.90
C ASN A 303 0.60 10.18 -5.14
N GLU A 304 -0.60 10.72 -4.93
CA GLU A 304 -1.49 11.22 -5.97
C GLU A 304 -0.91 12.45 -6.65
N PHE A 305 -0.30 13.37 -5.91
CA PHE A 305 0.44 14.50 -6.49
C PHE A 305 1.69 14.04 -7.24
N GLU A 306 2.41 13.02 -6.74
CA GLU A 306 3.53 12.42 -7.46
C GLU A 306 3.05 11.85 -8.81
N TYR A 307 1.98 11.05 -8.80
CA TYR A 307 1.39 10.50 -10.01
C TYR A 307 0.88 11.58 -10.96
N TYR A 308 0.16 12.58 -10.45
CA TYR A 308 -0.35 13.70 -11.23
C TYR A 308 0.77 14.43 -11.95
N SER A 309 1.84 14.80 -11.22
CA SER A 309 3.00 15.49 -11.80
C SER A 309 3.75 14.64 -12.82
N GLY A 310 3.73 13.31 -12.67
CA GLY A 310 4.28 12.37 -13.64
C GLY A 310 3.44 12.22 -14.91
N LEU A 311 2.11 12.41 -14.80
CA LEU A 311 1.16 12.37 -15.93
C LEU A 311 1.11 13.71 -16.69
N THR A 312 1.11 14.84 -15.97
CA THR A 312 1.06 16.18 -16.57
C THR A 312 2.45 16.74 -16.78
N ARG A 313 2.85 16.91 -18.04
CA ARG A 313 4.07 17.65 -18.37
C ARG A 313 3.80 19.15 -18.27
N LYS A 314 4.70 19.90 -17.63
CA LYS A 314 4.74 21.38 -17.60
C LYS A 314 3.59 22.07 -16.85
N ASP A 315 3.18 21.56 -15.69
CA ASP A 315 2.24 22.28 -14.82
C ASP A 315 2.95 23.34 -13.96
N VAL A 316 3.17 24.51 -14.57
CA VAL A 316 3.80 25.67 -13.89
C VAL A 316 2.94 26.16 -12.73
N ALA A 317 1.61 26.09 -12.86
CA ALA A 317 0.70 26.56 -11.83
C ALA A 317 0.82 25.72 -10.55
N LEU A 318 0.91 24.39 -10.67
CA LEU A 318 1.17 23.51 -9.53
C LEU A 318 2.52 23.85 -8.86
N LEU A 319 3.58 24.02 -9.65
CA LEU A 319 4.91 24.35 -9.11
C LEU A 319 4.93 25.69 -8.39
N SER A 320 4.31 26.72 -8.97
CA SER A 320 4.20 28.05 -8.33
C SER A 320 3.42 27.97 -7.02
N MET A 321 2.32 27.22 -7.00
CA MET A 321 1.52 27.02 -5.78
C MET A 321 2.30 26.29 -4.69
N LEU A 322 2.97 25.18 -5.01
CA LEU A 322 3.79 24.43 -4.05
C LEU A 322 4.96 25.29 -3.52
N SER A 323 5.59 26.08 -4.40
CA SER A 323 6.67 26.98 -4.02
C SER A 323 6.19 28.07 -3.04
N THR A 324 5.02 28.65 -3.30
CA THR A 324 4.41 29.65 -2.40
C THR A 324 4.13 29.03 -1.03
N THR A 325 3.44 27.88 -1.03
CA THR A 325 3.10 27.15 0.20
C THR A 325 4.33 26.80 1.02
N LEU A 326 5.38 26.27 0.38
CA LEU A 326 6.64 25.94 1.06
C LEU A 326 7.32 27.17 1.64
N ASN A 327 7.30 28.30 0.93
CA ASN A 327 7.86 29.55 1.43
C ASN A 327 7.13 30.07 2.66
N ASP A 328 5.80 29.92 2.71
CA ASP A 328 4.98 30.30 3.86
C ASP A 328 5.32 29.44 5.08
N TYR A 329 5.36 28.11 4.92
CA TYR A 329 5.79 27.20 5.99
C TYR A 329 7.22 27.45 6.45
N ARG A 330 8.13 27.76 5.52
CA ARG A 330 9.51 28.11 5.84
C ARG A 330 9.57 29.39 6.69
N ALA A 331 8.78 30.40 6.34
CA ALA A 331 8.72 31.65 7.10
C ALA A 331 8.21 31.41 8.53
N ILE A 332 7.17 30.57 8.69
CA ILE A 332 6.66 30.15 10.00
C ILE A 332 7.75 29.41 10.79
N ALA A 333 8.37 28.38 10.18
CA ALA A 333 9.40 27.59 10.84
C ALA A 333 10.60 28.42 11.29
N TYR A 334 11.06 29.37 10.46
CA TYR A 334 12.20 30.24 10.80
C TYR A 334 11.86 31.20 11.94
N LYS A 335 10.63 31.71 11.96
CA LYS A 335 10.13 32.54 13.07
C LYS A 335 10.11 31.76 14.38
N GLU A 336 9.57 30.54 14.37
CA GLU A 336 9.43 29.70 15.57
C GLU A 336 10.79 29.16 16.08
N MET A 337 11.71 28.79 15.18
CA MET A 337 13.02 28.25 15.56
C MET A 337 14.05 29.32 15.92
N GLY A 338 13.79 30.60 15.62
CA GLY A 338 14.75 31.69 15.84
C GLY A 338 16.06 31.57 15.02
N TRP A 339 16.12 30.64 14.07
CA TRP A 339 17.28 30.35 13.23
C TRP A 339 16.82 29.94 11.82
N ALA A 340 17.48 30.50 10.81
CA ALA A 340 17.29 30.13 9.41
C ALA A 340 18.39 29.13 8.98
N PRO A 341 18.09 27.82 8.85
CA PRO A 341 19.03 26.85 8.31
C PRO A 341 19.51 27.26 6.92
N ASN A 342 20.82 27.16 6.70
CA ASN A 342 21.40 27.38 5.38
C ASN A 342 21.14 26.15 4.49
N ILE A 343 20.04 26.21 3.76
CA ILE A 343 19.63 25.19 2.78
C ILE A 343 20.63 24.97 1.64
N GLN A 344 21.57 25.89 1.38
CA GLN A 344 22.66 25.67 0.41
C GLN A 344 23.65 24.59 0.89
N LEU A 345 23.56 24.12 2.14
CA LEU A 345 24.26 22.91 2.57
C LEU A 345 23.76 21.65 1.85
N PHE A 346 22.49 21.60 1.42
CA PHE A 346 21.97 20.46 0.66
C PHE A 346 22.62 20.35 -0.73
N ASP A 347 22.97 21.47 -1.36
CA ASP A 347 23.70 21.49 -2.64
C ASP A 347 25.13 20.94 -2.52
N ARG A 348 25.67 20.89 -1.30
CA ARG A 348 26.97 20.28 -0.98
C ARG A 348 26.86 18.80 -0.65
N LEU A 349 25.65 18.27 -0.50
CA LEU A 349 25.44 16.84 -0.35
C LEU A 349 25.63 16.20 -1.73
N SER A 350 26.73 15.48 -1.89
CA SER A 350 26.87 14.58 -3.03
C SER A 350 25.78 13.50 -2.95
N PRO A 351 25.27 13.01 -4.09
CA PRO A 351 24.45 11.81 -4.11
C PRO A 351 25.17 10.73 -3.30
N ILE A 352 24.45 10.07 -2.40
CA ILE A 352 25.05 9.04 -1.53
C ILE A 352 25.68 7.91 -2.38
N TYR A 353 25.27 7.78 -3.64
CA TYR A 353 25.73 6.77 -4.58
C TYR A 353 26.01 7.39 -5.96
N PRO A 354 27.28 7.49 -6.38
CA PRO A 354 27.64 8.02 -7.70
C PRO A 354 27.43 7.01 -8.84
N THR A 355 27.32 5.71 -8.55
CA THR A 355 27.05 4.66 -9.54
C THR A 355 26.13 3.55 -8.99
N THR A 356 25.48 2.82 -9.89
CA THR A 356 24.58 1.69 -9.59
C THR A 356 25.29 0.56 -8.85
N ASP A 357 26.55 0.27 -9.22
CA ASP A 357 27.35 -0.77 -8.58
C ASP A 357 27.70 -0.44 -7.13
N ASP A 358 27.94 0.84 -6.83
CA ASP A 358 28.27 1.30 -5.48
C ASP A 358 27.05 1.22 -4.54
N TYR A 359 25.84 1.43 -5.09
CA TYR A 359 24.58 1.16 -4.39
C TYR A 359 24.43 -0.34 -4.06
N PHE A 360 24.66 -1.25 -5.02
CA PHE A 360 24.52 -2.70 -4.77
C PHE A 360 25.55 -3.27 -3.81
N GLN A 361 26.82 -2.86 -3.93
CA GLN A 361 27.86 -3.31 -3.01
C GLN A 361 27.60 -2.87 -1.57
N ARG A 362 26.99 -1.69 -1.36
CA ARG A 362 26.59 -1.24 -0.03
C ARG A 362 25.32 -1.91 0.49
N VAL A 363 24.32 -2.18 -0.36
CA VAL A 363 23.16 -2.99 0.05
C VAL A 363 23.64 -4.36 0.51
N GLU A 364 24.50 -5.04 -0.28
CA GLU A 364 25.08 -6.33 0.11
C GLU A 364 25.95 -6.25 1.36
N ARG A 365 26.82 -5.23 1.50
CA ARG A 365 27.58 -5.03 2.74
C ARG A 365 26.69 -4.69 3.94
N SER A 366 25.60 -3.94 3.75
CA SER A 366 24.65 -3.61 4.83
C SER A 366 23.90 -4.84 5.32
N CYS A 367 23.58 -5.78 4.42
CA CYS A 367 22.99 -7.07 4.75
C CYS A 367 23.98 -8.03 5.43
N LEU A 368 25.29 -7.90 5.17
CA LEU A 368 26.31 -8.84 5.64
C LEU A 368 27.14 -8.38 6.86
N SER A 369 27.17 -7.09 7.19
CA SER A 369 28.22 -6.55 8.08
C SER A 369 27.78 -5.61 9.22
N ARG A 370 26.49 -5.52 9.59
CA ARG A 370 26.12 -4.68 10.75
C ARG A 370 25.14 -5.30 11.74
N PRO A 371 25.42 -5.19 13.06
CA PRO A 371 24.35 -5.14 14.03
C PRO A 371 23.49 -3.88 13.77
N TYR A 372 22.18 -4.07 13.91
CA TYR A 372 21.07 -3.13 13.74
C TYR A 372 21.41 -1.62 13.81
N ARG A 373 21.03 -0.87 12.76
CA ARG A 373 20.85 0.60 12.81
C ARG A 373 19.59 1.00 12.02
N PRO A 374 18.71 1.85 12.59
CA PRO A 374 17.46 2.29 11.96
C PRO A 374 17.80 3.22 10.80
N GLY A 375 17.21 2.97 9.63
CA GLY A 375 17.50 3.78 8.45
C GLY A 375 16.96 3.28 7.12
N ASN A 376 16.46 2.05 7.01
CA ASN A 376 15.95 1.52 5.74
C ASN A 376 15.00 0.34 5.96
N VAL A 377 13.84 0.56 6.58
CA VAL A 377 12.96 -0.59 6.82
C VAL A 377 11.48 -0.23 7.07
N ILE A 378 10.58 -1.11 6.59
CA ILE A 378 9.12 -1.04 6.78
C ILE A 378 8.71 -2.00 7.92
N PRO A 379 8.03 -1.57 9.00
CA PRO A 379 7.93 -2.32 10.26
C PRO A 379 6.88 -3.44 10.29
N PHE A 380 7.23 -4.51 10.99
CA PHE A 380 6.39 -5.60 11.50
C PHE A 380 6.77 -5.88 12.96
N TRP A 381 5.79 -6.00 13.84
CA TRP A 381 6.02 -6.04 15.28
C TRP A 381 5.87 -7.47 15.76
N ILE A 382 6.88 -8.01 16.45
CA ILE A 382 6.83 -9.34 17.06
C ILE A 382 7.03 -9.15 18.56
N LEU A 383 6.16 -9.70 19.40
CA LEU A 383 6.45 -9.77 20.83
C LEU A 383 7.19 -11.10 21.14
N ARG A 384 8.42 -11.05 21.68
CA ARG A 384 9.06 -12.18 22.38
C ARG A 384 8.94 -11.98 23.89
N TYR A 385 8.44 -12.98 24.60
CA TYR A 385 8.62 -13.08 26.06
C TYR A 385 9.92 -13.83 26.39
N PRO A 386 10.54 -13.56 27.57
CA PRO A 386 11.67 -14.34 28.07
C PRO A 386 11.20 -15.77 28.39
N SER A 387 12.05 -16.73 28.09
CA SER A 387 11.88 -18.13 28.46
C SER A 387 11.66 -18.27 29.96
N ILE A 388 10.58 -18.94 30.37
CA ILE A 388 10.46 -19.63 31.65
C ILE A 388 10.28 -21.11 31.35
#